data_AF-A0AB36JQ57-F1
#
_entry.id   AF-A0AB36JQ57-F1
#
_cell.length_a   1.000
_cell.length_b   1.000
_cell.length_c   1.000
_cell.angle_alpha   90.00
_cell.angle_beta   90.00
_cell.angle_gamma   90.00
#
_symmetry.space_group_name_H-M   'P 1'
#
loop_
_entity.id
_entity.type
_entity.pdbx_description
1 polymer ?
#
loop_
_entity_poly.entity_id
_entity_poly.type
_entity_poly.pdbx_seq_one_letter_code
_entity_poly.pdbx_strand_id
1 'polypeptide(L)'
;MACHKGRRDNFTYDDHNRLTQLETKNGTTRYTYDKNGNRISQSKNNEKLDYIYDTENRLLAVKDKAGLLFAALYDGDDNRVFILVKNQPLASLPHLAELQFYLRFRCLVRG
;
A
#
# COMPACT_ATOMS: atom_id res chain seq x y z
N MET A 1 17.47 28.00 -21.76
CA MET A 1 16.90 27.39 -20.54
C MET A 1 15.52 26.84 -20.85
N ALA A 2 15.31 25.52 -20.81
CA ALA A 2 14.00 24.92 -21.03
C ALA A 2 13.22 24.89 -19.71
N CYS A 3 12.15 25.69 -19.62
CA CYS A 3 11.22 25.66 -18.50
C CYS A 3 10.56 24.28 -18.45
N HIS A 4 10.83 23.52 -17.38
CA HIS A 4 10.13 22.28 -17.11
C HIS A 4 8.65 22.61 -16.89
N LYS A 5 7.79 22.23 -17.85
CA LYS A 5 6.33 22.26 -17.71
C LYS A 5 5.96 21.66 -16.35
N GLY A 6 5.17 22.41 -15.59
CA GLY A 6 4.70 22.03 -14.26
C GLY A 6 4.16 20.61 -14.24
N ARG A 7 4.85 19.75 -13.50
CA ARG A 7 4.38 18.40 -13.17
C ARG A 7 3.24 18.57 -12.17
N ARG A 8 2.00 18.43 -12.63
CA ARG A 8 0.84 18.33 -11.75
C ARG A 8 0.46 16.87 -11.65
N ASP A 9 0.59 16.32 -10.45
CA ASP A 9 -0.03 15.05 -10.09
C ASP A 9 -1.45 15.36 -9.60
N ASN A 10 -2.44 14.59 -10.04
CA ASN A 10 -3.83 14.76 -9.61
C ASN A 10 -4.17 13.74 -8.52
N PHE A 11 -4.81 14.21 -7.46
CA PHE A 11 -5.24 13.39 -6.33
C PHE A 11 -6.76 13.45 -6.24
N THR A 12 -7.40 12.28 -6.18
CA THR A 12 -8.85 12.16 -5.96
C THR A 12 -9.07 11.46 -4.63
N TYR A 13 -10.02 11.97 -3.86
CA TYR A 13 -10.36 11.47 -2.53
C TYR A 13 -11.82 11.05 -2.49
N ASP A 14 -12.15 10.14 -1.57
CA ASP A 14 -13.54 9.88 -1.21
C ASP A 14 -14.04 10.84 -0.12
N ASP A 15 -15.31 10.70 0.26
CA ASP A 15 -15.98 11.52 1.28
C ASP A 15 -15.34 11.41 2.68
N HIS A 16 -14.51 10.40 2.91
CA HIS A 16 -13.75 10.21 4.15
C HIS A 16 -12.31 10.77 4.04
N ASN A 17 -12.03 11.59 3.02
CA ASN A 17 -10.71 12.15 2.73
C ASN A 17 -9.63 11.09 2.48
N ARG A 18 -10.00 9.90 2.00
CA ARG A 18 -9.04 8.82 1.67
C ARG A 18 -8.72 8.87 0.18
N LEU A 19 -7.45 8.74 -0.17
CA LEU A 19 -6.97 8.80 -1.56
C LEU A 19 -7.49 7.61 -2.37
N THR A 20 -8.37 7.82 -3.34
CA THR A 20 -8.93 6.77 -4.21
C THR A 20 -8.22 6.69 -5.57
N GLN A 21 -7.62 7.79 -6.01
CA GLN A 21 -6.90 7.83 -7.29
C GLN A 21 -5.73 8.82 -7.24
N LEU A 22 -4.60 8.41 -7.81
CA LEU A 22 -3.42 9.23 -8.03
C LEU A 22 -3.03 9.14 -9.50
N GLU A 23 -3.14 10.26 -10.22
CA GLU A 23 -2.68 10.36 -11.60
C GLU A 23 -1.33 11.05 -11.64
N THR A 24 -0.36 10.37 -12.22
CA THR A 24 0.99 10.90 -12.44
C THR A 24 1.36 10.77 -13.90
N LYS A 25 2.46 11.40 -14.32
CA LYS A 25 3.06 11.15 -15.64
C LYS A 25 3.37 9.66 -15.93
N ASN A 26 3.49 8.84 -14.88
CA ASN A 26 3.81 7.41 -14.96
C ASN A 26 2.56 6.52 -15.00
N GLY A 27 1.37 7.12 -15.07
CA GLY A 27 0.07 6.43 -15.10
C GLY A 27 -0.79 6.68 -13.86
N THR A 28 -1.98 6.09 -13.88
CA THR A 28 -3.00 6.22 -12.84
C THR A 28 -2.92 5.04 -11.88
N THR A 29 -2.76 5.35 -10.60
CA THR A 29 -2.95 4.42 -9.50
C THR A 29 -4.37 4.58 -8.95
N ARG A 30 -5.03 3.46 -8.65
CA ARG A 30 -6.33 3.41 -7.97
C ARG A 30 -6.21 2.65 -6.67
N TYR A 31 -6.95 3.10 -5.67
CA TYR A 31 -7.00 2.49 -4.34
C TYR A 31 -8.45 2.21 -3.96
N THR A 32 -8.65 1.12 -3.21
CA THR A 32 -9.96 0.77 -2.64
C THR A 32 -9.81 0.44 -1.17
N TYR A 33 -10.88 0.67 -0.41
CA TYR A 33 -10.89 0.58 1.04
C TYR A 33 -12.08 -0.24 1.51
N ASP A 34 -11.91 -0.94 2.64
CA ASP A 34 -13.04 -1.53 3.36
C ASP A 34 -13.80 -0.46 4.17
N LYS A 35 -14.83 -0.92 4.90
CA LYS A 35 -15.66 -0.08 5.77
C LYS A 35 -14.90 0.50 6.97
N ASN A 36 -13.81 -0.17 7.38
CA ASN A 36 -12.99 0.23 8.51
C ASN A 36 -11.88 1.22 8.10
N GLY A 37 -11.74 1.51 6.80
CA GLY A 37 -10.69 2.39 6.29
C GLY A 37 -9.39 1.69 5.95
N ASN A 38 -9.33 0.37 5.98
CA ASN A 38 -8.16 -0.35 5.52
C ASN A 38 -8.15 -0.40 4.00
N ARG A 39 -6.99 -0.11 3.40
CA ARG A 39 -6.80 -0.24 1.95
C ARG A 39 -6.81 -1.72 1.59
N ILE A 40 -7.79 -2.19 0.84
CA ILE A 40 -7.91 -3.61 0.44
C ILE A 40 -7.33 -3.89 -0.94
N SER A 41 -7.20 -2.87 -1.79
CA SER A 41 -6.53 -3.01 -3.08
C SER A 41 -5.86 -1.74 -3.57
N GLN A 42 -4.83 -1.94 -4.37
CA GLN A 42 -4.06 -0.92 -5.05
C GLN A 42 -3.71 -1.44 -6.44
N SER A 43 -4.06 -0.68 -7.49
CA SER A 43 -3.80 -1.09 -8.87
C SER A 43 -3.18 0.04 -9.68
N LYS A 44 -2.17 -0.29 -10.48
CA LYS A 44 -1.52 0.62 -11.42
C LYS A 44 -1.14 -0.15 -12.68
N ASN A 45 -1.61 0.30 -13.84
CA ASN A 45 -1.40 -0.39 -15.11
C ASN A 45 -1.81 -1.88 -15.02
N ASN A 46 -0.87 -2.82 -15.23
CA ASN A 46 -1.11 -4.28 -15.16
C ASN A 46 -0.64 -4.91 -13.84
N GLU A 47 -0.41 -4.08 -12.82
CA GLU A 47 -0.02 -4.49 -11.48
C GLU A 47 -1.18 -4.22 -10.51
N LYS A 48 -1.46 -5.21 -9.67
CA LYS A 48 -2.47 -5.13 -8.63
C LYS A 48 -1.92 -5.77 -7.36
N LEU A 49 -2.08 -5.07 -6.25
CA LEU A 49 -1.87 -5.57 -4.90
C LEU A 49 -3.21 -5.74 -4.21
N ASP A 50 -3.35 -6.86 -3.51
CA ASP A 50 -4.45 -7.12 -2.59
C ASP A 50 -3.89 -7.17 -1.17
N TYR A 51 -4.60 -6.53 -0.25
CA TYR A 51 -4.25 -6.43 1.16
C TYR A 51 -5.30 -7.16 1.97
N ILE A 52 -4.86 -8.02 2.88
CA ILE A 52 -5.71 -8.88 3.67
C ILE A 52 -5.50 -8.52 5.13
N TYR A 53 -6.60 -8.31 5.84
CA TYR A 53 -6.61 -7.92 7.24
C TYR A 53 -7.36 -8.95 8.08
N ASP A 54 -7.02 -9.01 9.36
CA ASP A 54 -7.84 -9.72 10.34
C ASP A 54 -9.00 -8.85 10.85
N THR A 55 -9.78 -9.41 11.77
CA THR A 55 -10.93 -8.73 12.39
C THR A 55 -10.54 -7.51 13.25
N GLU A 56 -9.27 -7.40 13.62
CA GLU A 56 -8.72 -6.30 14.42
C GLU A 56 -8.04 -5.22 13.56
N ASN A 57 -8.22 -5.28 12.23
CA ASN A 57 -7.64 -4.35 11.26
C ASN A 57 -6.11 -4.40 11.17
N ARG A 58 -5.52 -5.56 11.42
CA ARG A 58 -4.08 -5.82 11.32
C ARG A 58 -3.78 -6.52 10.01
N LEU A 59 -2.71 -6.10 9.34
CA LEU A 59 -2.36 -6.58 8.00
C LEU A 59 -1.80 -8.00 8.07
N LEU A 60 -2.58 -8.98 7.64
CA LEU A 60 -2.17 -10.38 7.57
C LEU A 60 -1.32 -10.67 6.34
N ALA A 61 -1.64 -10.07 5.19
CA ALA A 61 -0.93 -10.37 3.95
C ALA A 61 -1.03 -9.27 2.91
N VAL A 62 0.02 -9.19 2.08
CA VAL A 62 -0.03 -8.49 0.79
C VAL A 62 0.38 -9.47 -0.30
N LYS A 63 -0.42 -9.54 -1.35
CA LYS A 63 -0.15 -10.38 -2.51
C LYS A 63 -0.33 -9.61 -3.82
N ASP A 64 0.38 -10.06 -4.83
CA ASP A 64 0.14 -9.69 -6.22
C ASP A 64 -0.32 -10.91 -7.02
N LYS A 65 -0.39 -10.76 -8.35
CA LYS A 65 -0.68 -11.87 -9.28
C LYS A 65 0.36 -13.00 -9.25
N ALA A 66 1.60 -12.72 -8.83
CA ALA A 66 2.69 -13.68 -8.74
C ALA A 66 2.75 -14.40 -7.38
N GLY A 67 2.00 -13.92 -6.38
CA GLY A 67 1.81 -14.58 -5.10
C GLY A 67 2.05 -13.66 -3.91
N LEU A 68 2.38 -14.28 -2.77
CA LEU A 68 2.54 -13.59 -1.50
C LEU A 68 3.83 -12.75 -1.48
N LEU A 69 3.70 -11.47 -1.17
CA LEU A 69 4.82 -10.53 -1.02
C LEU A 69 5.16 -10.29 0.45
N PHE A 70 4.13 -10.30 1.29
CA PHE A 70 4.24 -10.11 2.73
C PHE A 70 3.18 -10.97 3.42
N ALA A 71 3.53 -11.56 4.56
CA ALA A 71 2.54 -12.02 5.53
C ALA A 71 3.03 -11.79 6.96
N ALA A 72 2.08 -11.60 7.87
CA ALA A 72 2.33 -11.55 9.29
C ALA A 72 1.23 -12.26 10.08
N LEU A 73 1.63 -12.82 11.22
CA LEU A 73 0.71 -13.29 12.25
C LEU A 73 0.99 -12.52 13.53
N TYR A 74 -0.07 -12.32 14.30
CA TYR A 74 -0.06 -11.51 15.50
C TYR A 74 -0.54 -12.34 16.69
N ASP A 75 -0.02 -12.06 17.88
CA ASP A 75 -0.62 -12.51 19.14
C ASP A 75 -1.78 -11.59 19.57
N GLY A 76 -2.36 -11.85 20.74
CA GLY A 76 -3.46 -11.03 21.29
C GLY A 76 -3.03 -9.63 21.75
N ASP A 77 -1.73 -9.36 21.82
CA ASP A 77 -1.14 -8.09 22.30
C ASP A 77 -0.58 -7.24 21.14
N ASP A 78 -0.99 -7.54 19.90
CA ASP A 78 -0.53 -6.91 18.66
C ASP A 78 0.95 -7.12 18.30
N ASN A 79 1.64 -8.05 18.96
CA ASN A 79 3.01 -8.38 18.59
C ASN A 79 3.03 -9.33 17.40
N ARG A 80 3.91 -9.06 16.43
CA ARG A 80 4.13 -9.97 15.31
C ARG A 80 4.91 -11.18 15.78
N VAL A 81 4.30 -12.36 15.72
CA VAL A 81 4.93 -13.64 16.05
C VAL A 81 5.47 -14.38 14.84
N PHE A 82 5.05 -13.96 13.63
CA PHE A 82 5.57 -14.46 12.37
C PHE A 82 5.61 -13.35 11.33
N ILE A 83 6.68 -13.31 10.54
CA ILE A 83 6.77 -12.42 9.38
C ILE A 83 7.40 -13.20 8.22
N LEU A 84 6.71 -13.18 7.08
CA LEU A 84 7.26 -13.56 5.79
C LEU A 84 7.40 -12.30 4.95
N VAL A 85 8.59 -12.03 4.43
CA VAL A 85 8.81 -10.99 3.42
C VAL A 85 9.43 -11.65 2.20
N LYS A 86 8.80 -11.51 1.03
CA LYS A 86 9.41 -11.95 -0.22
C LYS A 86 10.62 -11.06 -0.50
N ASN A 87 11.82 -11.63 -0.43
CA ASN A 87 13.06 -10.91 -0.69
C ASN A 87 13.14 -10.60 -2.21
N GLN A 88 12.56 -9.48 -2.62
CA GLN A 88 12.64 -8.93 -3.97
C GLN A 88 13.48 -7.65 -3.93
N PRO A 89 14.40 -7.43 -4.89
CA PRO A 89 15.16 -6.18 -4.94
C PRO A 89 14.21 -4.98 -5.12
N LEU A 90 14.38 -3.95 -4.28
CA LEU A 90 13.55 -2.73 -4.21
C LEU A 90 13.37 -1.99 -5.55
N ALA A 91 14.18 -2.30 -6.56
CA ALA A 91 14.23 -1.65 -7.85
C ALA A 91 13.22 -2.19 -8.89
N SER A 92 12.55 -3.33 -8.65
CA SER A 92 11.69 -3.96 -9.67
C SER A 92 10.22 -3.54 -9.64
N LEU A 93 9.79 -2.77 -8.64
CA LEU A 93 8.38 -2.43 -8.49
C LEU A 93 8.22 -0.93 -8.23
N PRO A 94 7.95 -0.12 -9.27
CA PRO A 94 7.80 1.34 -9.15
C PRO A 94 6.59 1.75 -8.30
N HIS A 95 5.83 0.77 -7.77
CA HIS A 95 4.71 0.96 -6.87
C HIS A 95 4.93 0.47 -5.42
N LEU A 96 6.01 -0.27 -5.18
CA LEU A 96 6.33 -0.82 -3.84
C LEU A 96 7.00 0.18 -2.89
N ALA A 97 7.36 1.38 -3.35
CA ALA A 97 7.78 2.44 -2.45
C ALA A 97 6.72 2.69 -1.36
N GLU A 98 5.42 2.56 -1.70
CA GLU A 98 4.33 2.66 -0.72
C GLU A 98 4.20 1.44 0.21
N LEU A 99 4.64 0.23 -0.16
CA LEU A 99 4.65 -0.90 0.80
C LEU A 99 5.77 -0.79 1.82
N GLN A 100 6.94 -0.26 1.44
CA GLN A 100 8.00 0.05 2.40
C GLN A 100 7.57 1.18 3.34
N PHE A 101 6.82 2.18 2.85
CA PHE A 101 6.19 3.19 3.71
C PHE A 101 5.07 2.59 4.59
N TYR A 102 4.16 1.79 4.05
CA TYR A 102 3.04 1.20 4.79
C TYR A 102 3.53 0.25 5.91
N LEU A 103 4.60 -0.52 5.66
CA LEU A 103 5.19 -1.42 6.66
C LEU A 103 6.12 -0.71 7.65
N ARG A 104 6.74 0.44 7.29
CA ARG A 104 7.61 1.22 8.19
C ARG A 104 6.90 2.29 9.02
N PHE A 105 5.71 2.78 8.64
CA PHE A 105 5.10 3.94 9.29
C PHE A 105 3.98 3.68 10.31
N ARG A 106 3.66 2.42 10.66
CA ARG A 106 2.78 2.15 11.82
C ARG A 106 3.55 2.01 13.15
N CYS A 107 4.85 2.34 13.17
CA CYS A 107 5.69 2.23 14.36
C CYS A 107 5.93 3.56 15.12
N LEU A 108 5.13 4.60 14.89
CA LEU A 108 5.36 5.92 15.52
C LEU A 108 4.07 6.67 15.89
N VAL A 109 3.19 6.03 16.66
CA VAL A 109 2.32 6.73 17.63
C VAL A 109 2.05 5.82 18.84
N ARG A 110 3.06 5.59 19.66
CA ARG A 110 2.91 5.35 21.10
C ARG A 110 3.95 6.22 21.79
N GLY A 111 3.60 7.50 21.89
CA GLY A 111 4.06 8.36 22.98
C GLY A 111 3.03 8.27 24.08
#